data_AF-A0ABD2M7X1-F1
#
_entry.id   AF-A0ABD2M7X1-F1
#
_cell.length_a   1.000
_cell.length_b   1.000
_cell.length_c   1.000
_cell.angle_alpha   90.00
_cell.angle_beta   90.00
_cell.angle_gamma   90.00
#
_symmetry.space_group_name_H-M   'P 1'
#
loop_
_entity.id
_entity.type
_entity.pdbx_description
1 polymer ?
#
loop_
_entity_poly.entity_id
_entity_poly.type
_entity_poly.pdbx_seq_one_letter_code
_entity_poly.pdbx_strand_id
1 'polypeptide(L)'
;MLKLAGQKGYLESGERKLEEGKLKHLESKRFSKVEQGRYDIEDKTMRKLERMGTTGTGQTRPFPEKAEYEPKGRILDPKEAFRVLSWKFHGKGPGKKQAEKHAAKVVKREKLKKMNSMDTPLGTLNKQLKKQEQLQAPYLVLSGRGDGGQPLQKE
;
A
#
# COMPACT_ATOMS: atom_id res chain seq x y z
N MET A 1 -4.80 -12.05 -19.37
CA MET A 1 -4.04 -11.03 -18.61
C MET A 1 -4.65 -10.74 -17.24
N LEU A 2 -5.92 -10.32 -17.15
CA LEU A 2 -6.57 -10.00 -15.86
C LEU A 2 -6.60 -11.16 -14.85
N LYS A 3 -6.94 -12.37 -15.30
CA LYS A 3 -6.96 -13.59 -14.46
C LYS A 3 -5.59 -13.90 -13.85
N LEU A 4 -4.52 -13.73 -14.63
CA LEU A 4 -3.14 -13.92 -14.19
C LEU A 4 -2.72 -12.83 -13.19
N ALA A 5 -3.12 -11.57 -13.42
CA ALA A 5 -2.86 -10.47 -12.49
C ALA A 5 -3.55 -10.71 -11.14
N GLY A 6 -4.77 -11.24 -11.14
CA GLY A 6 -5.48 -11.67 -9.94
C GLY A 6 -4.78 -12.82 -9.20
N GLN A 7 -4.38 -13.87 -9.92
CA GLN A 7 -3.64 -15.01 -9.33
C GLN A 7 -2.30 -14.59 -8.72
N LYS A 8 -1.63 -13.61 -9.32
CA LYS A 8 -0.36 -13.07 -8.83
C LYS A 8 -0.54 -12.00 -7.73
N GLY A 9 -1.77 -11.67 -7.34
CA GLY A 9 -2.06 -10.71 -6.27
C GLY A 9 -1.76 -9.24 -6.63
N TYR A 10 -1.71 -8.89 -7.92
CA TYR A 10 -1.54 -7.50 -8.37
C TYR A 10 -2.83 -6.70 -8.36
N LEU A 11 -3.98 -7.35 -8.21
CA LEU A 11 -5.28 -6.70 -8.08
C LEU A 11 -5.64 -6.64 -6.59
N GLU A 12 -5.88 -5.42 -6.10
CA GLU A 12 -6.57 -5.23 -4.83
C GLU A 12 -8.00 -5.77 -5.01
N SER A 13 -8.27 -6.95 -4.45
CA SER A 13 -9.65 -7.38 -4.27
C SER A 13 -10.23 -6.43 -3.23
N GLY A 14 -10.97 -5.43 -3.69
CA GLY A 14 -11.64 -4.46 -2.84
C GLY A 14 -12.23 -5.18 -1.65
N GLU A 15 -11.95 -4.64 -0.45
CA GLU A 15 -12.27 -5.19 0.86
C GLU A 15 -13.39 -6.22 0.73
N ARG A 16 -13.03 -7.50 0.86
CA ARG A 16 -14.06 -8.54 0.95
C ARG A 16 -14.92 -8.12 2.13
N LYS A 17 -16.05 -7.47 1.85
CA LYS A 17 -17.16 -7.41 2.78
C LYS A 17 -17.42 -8.88 3.07
N LEU A 18 -16.91 -9.33 4.21
CA LEU A 18 -17.53 -10.43 4.91
C LEU A 18 -18.96 -9.94 5.04
N GLU A 19 -19.82 -10.44 4.16
CA GLU A 19 -21.25 -10.30 4.29
C GLU A 19 -21.56 -10.97 5.63
N GLU A 20 -21.52 -10.18 6.71
CA GLU A 20 -22.06 -10.58 8.00
C GLU A 20 -23.47 -11.04 7.69
N GLY A 21 -23.67 -12.35 7.79
CA GLY A 21 -24.85 -13.01 7.25
C GLY A 21 -26.09 -12.29 7.77
N LYS A 22 -26.74 -11.52 6.90
CA LYS A 22 -28.05 -10.95 7.21
C LYS A 22 -28.96 -12.12 7.56
N LEU A 23 -29.31 -12.22 8.84
CA LEU A 23 -30.15 -13.28 9.38
C LEU A 23 -31.56 -13.06 8.81
N LYS A 24 -31.83 -13.60 7.61
CA LYS A 24 -33.11 -13.47 6.90
C LYS A 24 -34.31 -13.94 7.72
N HIS A 25 -34.08 -14.80 8.72
CA HIS A 25 -35.10 -15.27 9.64
C HIS A 25 -35.46 -14.25 10.74
N LEU A 26 -34.63 -13.23 10.96
CA LEU A 26 -34.87 -12.15 11.92
C LEU A 26 -35.58 -10.94 11.29
N GLU A 27 -35.79 -10.96 9.97
CA GLU A 27 -36.50 -9.89 9.27
C GLU A 27 -37.99 -9.90 9.67
N SER A 28 -38.47 -8.77 10.19
CA SER A 28 -39.87 -8.59 10.58
C SER A 28 -40.79 -8.73 9.36
N LYS A 29 -41.62 -9.77 9.34
CA LYS A 29 -42.59 -10.04 8.27
C LYS A 29 -43.87 -9.21 8.39
N ARG A 30 -44.04 -8.41 9.45
CA ARG A 30 -45.25 -7.62 9.70
C ARG A 30 -44.85 -6.22 10.15
N PHE A 31 -44.71 -5.32 9.17
CA PHE A 31 -44.72 -3.89 9.43
C PHE A 31 -46.14 -3.37 9.24
N SER A 32 -46.70 -2.72 10.25
CA SER A 32 -47.83 -1.81 10.04
C SER A 32 -47.25 -0.57 9.38
N LYS A 33 -47.63 -0.31 8.13
CA LYS A 33 -47.30 0.96 7.47
C LYS A 33 -48.14 2.04 8.15
N VAL A 34 -47.58 2.69 9.16
CA VAL A 34 -48.21 3.85 9.80
C VAL A 34 -48.29 4.93 8.73
N GLU A 35 -49.51 5.38 8.41
CA GLU A 35 -49.67 6.54 7.55
C GLU A 35 -48.99 7.73 8.21
N GLN A 36 -47.91 8.21 7.58
CA GLN A 36 -47.27 9.46 7.97
C GLN A 36 -48.24 10.58 7.62
N GLY A 37 -49.05 10.97 8.60
CA GLY A 37 -49.96 12.09 8.49
C GLY A 37 -49.20 13.37 8.13
N ARG A 38 -49.37 13.80 6.87
CA ARG A 38 -49.46 15.18 6.33
C ARG A 38 -48.84 16.36 7.11
N TYR A 39 -47.71 16.17 7.76
CA TYR A 39 -46.89 17.27 8.26
C TYR A 39 -45.43 16.89 8.05
N ASP A 40 -44.93 17.22 6.85
CA ASP A 40 -43.51 17.24 6.53
C ASP A 40 -42.82 18.32 7.38
N ILE A 41 -42.56 17.99 8.64
CA ILE A 41 -41.64 18.76 9.50
C ILE A 41 -40.26 18.76 8.83
N GLU A 42 -39.93 17.68 8.10
CA GLU A 42 -38.71 17.53 7.30
C GLU A 42 -38.59 18.56 6.16
N ASP A 43 -39.68 18.94 5.48
CA ASP A 43 -39.61 19.92 4.38
C ASP A 43 -39.35 21.35 4.90
N LYS A 44 -39.89 21.69 6.09
CA LYS A 44 -39.59 22.98 6.75
C LYS A 44 -38.15 23.06 7.25
N THR A 45 -37.61 21.97 7.81
CA THR A 45 -36.22 21.94 8.26
C THR A 45 -35.26 21.89 7.07
N MET A 46 -35.59 21.14 6.00
CA MET A 46 -34.83 21.06 4.75
C MET A 46 -34.80 22.42 4.04
N ARG A 47 -35.94 23.11 3.89
CA ARG A 47 -36.01 24.46 3.31
C ARG A 47 -35.32 25.53 4.16
N LYS A 48 -35.21 25.34 5.48
CA LYS A 48 -34.43 26.23 6.37
C LYS A 48 -32.93 25.94 6.26
N LEU A 49 -32.56 24.68 6.07
CA LEU A 49 -31.19 24.21 5.85
C LEU A 49 -30.64 24.68 4.49
N GLU A 50 -31.47 24.62 3.44
CA GLU A 50 -31.22 25.20 2.10
C GLU A 50 -30.97 26.72 2.21
N ARG A 51 -31.83 27.43 2.94
CA ARG A 51 -31.72 28.89 3.16
C ARG A 51 -30.50 29.31 3.98
N MET A 52 -30.05 28.46 4.88
CA MET A 52 -28.85 28.67 5.70
C MET A 52 -27.56 28.26 4.97
N GLY A 53 -27.64 27.83 3.70
CA GLY A 53 -26.47 27.48 2.87
C GLY A 53 -25.70 26.25 3.37
N THR A 54 -26.28 25.47 4.27
CA THR A 54 -25.64 24.32 4.92
C THR A 54 -26.00 22.99 4.25
N THR A 55 -26.81 22.98 3.18
CA THR A 55 -27.09 21.79 2.35
C THR A 55 -25.96 21.44 1.37
N GLY A 56 -24.86 22.20 1.33
CA GLY A 56 -23.66 21.84 0.56
C GLY A 56 -22.57 21.11 1.35
N THR A 57 -22.79 20.87 2.65
CA THR A 57 -21.76 20.40 3.60
C THR A 57 -22.27 19.17 4.37
N GLY A 58 -22.90 18.23 3.67
CA GLY A 58 -23.20 16.90 4.23
C GLY A 58 -21.92 16.12 4.55
N GLN A 59 -22.05 15.07 5.38
CA GLN A 59 -20.95 14.18 5.81
C GLN A 59 -20.19 13.52 4.65
N THR A 60 -20.80 13.48 3.46
CA THR A 60 -20.23 12.96 2.22
C THR A 60 -19.88 14.11 1.28
N ARG A 61 -18.88 14.92 1.64
CA ARG A 61 -18.27 15.82 0.65
C ARG A 61 -17.34 14.97 -0.24
N PRO A 62 -17.46 15.02 -1.57
CA PRO A 62 -16.38 14.49 -2.41
C PRO A 62 -15.10 15.24 -2.06
N PHE A 63 -14.03 14.50 -1.78
CA PHE A 63 -12.73 15.10 -1.48
C PHE A 63 -12.31 15.92 -2.70
N PRO A 64 -12.11 17.25 -2.58
CA PRO A 64 -11.61 18.03 -3.70
C PRO A 64 -10.16 17.62 -3.91
N GLU A 65 -9.91 16.70 -4.85
CA GLU A 65 -8.57 16.48 -5.35
C GLU A 65 -8.06 17.81 -5.87
N LYS A 66 -6.98 18.29 -5.25
CA LYS A 66 -6.39 19.58 -5.61
C LYS A 66 -5.82 19.41 -7.02
N ALA A 67 -6.51 19.98 -8.02
CA ALA A 67 -6.22 19.76 -9.45
C ALA A 67 -4.79 20.14 -9.88
N GLU A 68 -4.12 21.00 -9.10
CA GLU A 68 -2.72 21.41 -9.32
C GLU A 68 -1.71 20.64 -8.44
N TYR A 69 -2.21 19.81 -7.51
CA TYR A 69 -1.37 18.89 -6.76
C TYR A 69 -1.13 17.65 -7.61
N GLU A 70 -0.24 17.77 -8.59
CA GLU A 70 0.43 16.62 -9.15
C GLU A 70 1.41 16.12 -8.07
N PRO A 71 1.20 14.94 -7.45
CA PRO A 71 2.27 14.32 -6.67
C PRO A 71 3.36 13.91 -7.65
N LYS A 72 4.21 14.86 -8.08
CA LYS A 72 5.42 14.59 -8.85
C LYS A 72 6.37 13.88 -7.93
N GLY A 73 6.21 12.56 -7.81
CA GLY A 73 7.04 11.75 -6.95
C GLY A 73 6.42 10.43 -6.54
N ARG A 74 7.24 9.67 -5.85
CA ARG A 74 6.84 8.43 -5.19
C ARG A 74 5.82 8.75 -4.09
N ILE A 75 4.78 7.91 -3.96
CA ILE A 75 3.93 7.91 -2.76
C ILE A 75 4.84 7.71 -1.53
N LEU A 76 4.84 8.71 -0.65
CA LEU A 76 5.64 8.72 0.57
C LEU A 76 4.96 7.84 1.62
N ASP A 77 5.77 7.14 2.40
CA ASP A 77 5.30 6.46 3.60
C ASP A 77 4.79 7.50 4.61
N PRO A 78 3.76 7.23 5.45
CA PRO A 78 3.24 8.23 6.41
C PRO A 78 4.34 8.82 7.31
N LYS A 79 5.34 8.00 7.69
CA LYS A 79 6.51 8.46 8.45
C LYS A 79 7.40 9.42 7.66
N GLU A 80 7.58 9.18 6.37
CA GLU A 80 8.33 10.07 5.49
C GLU A 80 7.56 11.37 5.22
N ALA A 81 6.25 11.28 5.01
CA ALA A 81 5.37 12.43 4.82
C ALA A 81 5.38 13.38 6.02
N PHE A 82 5.20 12.85 7.25
CA PHE A 82 5.28 13.65 8.48
C PHE A 82 6.63 14.36 8.62
N ARG A 83 7.72 13.68 8.28
CA ARG A 83 9.07 14.25 8.41
C ARG A 83 9.32 15.38 7.41
N VAL A 84 8.84 15.25 6.17
CA VAL A 84 8.89 16.33 5.18
C VAL A 84 8.05 17.53 5.64
N LEU A 85 6.85 17.28 6.20
CA LEU A 85 6.01 18.34 6.75
C LEU A 85 6.69 19.04 7.94
N SER A 86 7.29 18.29 8.85
CA SER A 86 8.02 18.81 10.00
C SER A 86 9.22 19.68 9.59
N TRP A 87 10.00 19.27 8.57
CA TRP A 87 11.10 20.10 8.04
C TRP A 87 10.61 21.39 7.40
N LYS A 88 9.50 21.34 6.64
CA LYS A 88 8.88 22.54 6.06
C LYS A 88 8.34 23.47 7.14
N PHE A 89 7.74 22.90 8.20
CA PHE A 89 7.16 23.65 9.31
C PHE A 89 8.23 24.34 10.15
N HIS A 90 9.27 23.61 10.56
CA HIS A 90 10.34 24.17 11.40
C HIS A 90 11.46 24.88 10.63
N GLY A 91 11.47 24.79 9.29
CA GLY A 91 12.53 25.35 8.45
C GLY A 91 13.91 24.67 8.61
N LYS A 92 13.99 23.59 9.39
CA LYS A 92 15.24 22.87 9.70
C LYS A 92 15.21 21.51 9.00
N GLY A 93 15.98 21.40 7.92
CA GLY A 93 16.14 20.16 7.15
C GLY A 93 17.19 19.20 7.71
N PRO A 94 17.32 18.00 7.14
CA PRO A 94 18.39 17.08 7.48
C PRO A 94 19.75 17.62 6.97
N GLY A 95 20.82 17.31 7.69
CA GLY A 95 22.18 17.63 7.22
C GLY A 95 22.58 16.84 5.97
N LYS A 96 23.61 17.32 5.25
CA LYS A 96 24.07 16.76 3.95
C LYS A 96 24.23 15.23 3.95
N LYS A 97 24.98 14.68 4.91
CA LYS A 97 25.21 13.21 5.04
C LYS A 97 23.90 12.43 5.23
N GLN A 98 22.94 12.99 5.97
CA GLN A 98 21.65 12.34 6.19
C GLN A 98 20.79 12.40 4.92
N ALA A 99 20.79 13.54 4.21
CA ALA A 99 20.10 13.68 2.93
C ALA A 99 20.65 12.69 1.88
N GLU A 100 21.96 12.57 1.76
CA GLU A 100 22.63 11.59 0.88
C GLU A 100 22.26 10.15 1.24
N LYS A 101 22.29 9.79 2.53
CA LYS A 101 21.86 8.46 3.00
C LYS A 101 20.40 8.18 2.68
N HIS A 102 19.52 9.18 2.80
CA HIS A 102 18.11 9.06 2.45
C HIS A 102 17.93 8.87 0.94
N ALA A 103 18.61 9.66 0.10
CA ALA A 103 18.58 9.51 -1.35
C ALA A 103 19.10 8.12 -1.79
N ALA A 104 20.22 7.65 -1.22
CA ALA A 104 20.75 6.32 -1.49
C ALA A 104 19.76 5.20 -1.10
N LYS A 105 19.03 5.36 0.01
CA LYS A 105 17.99 4.41 0.42
C LYS A 105 16.82 4.37 -0.56
N VAL A 106 16.40 5.52 -1.07
CA VAL A 106 15.35 5.66 -2.09
C VAL A 106 15.77 4.94 -3.37
N VAL A 107 16.96 5.24 -3.89
CA VAL A 107 17.51 4.63 -5.11
C VAL A 107 17.65 3.11 -4.94
N LYS A 108 18.15 2.63 -3.79
CA LYS A 108 18.24 1.19 -3.51
C LYS A 108 16.87 0.51 -3.53
N ARG A 109 15.85 1.13 -2.94
CA ARG A 109 14.48 0.58 -2.92
C ARG A 109 13.90 0.51 -4.32
N GLU A 110 14.08 1.55 -5.12
CA GLU A 110 13.61 1.57 -6.51
C GLU A 110 14.33 0.55 -7.38
N LYS A 111 15.65 0.40 -7.19
CA LYS A 111 16.43 -0.63 -7.86
C LYS A 111 15.89 -2.03 -7.54
N LEU A 112 15.66 -2.33 -6.25
CA LEU A 112 15.09 -3.61 -5.82
C LEU A 112 13.69 -3.87 -6.40
N LYS A 113 12.84 -2.84 -6.51
CA LYS A 113 11.52 -2.96 -7.14
C LYS A 113 11.58 -3.23 -8.64
N LYS A 114 12.56 -2.64 -9.33
CA LYS A 114 12.77 -2.85 -10.78
C LYS A 114 13.44 -4.18 -11.11
N MET A 115 14.08 -4.82 -10.13
CA MET A 115 14.76 -6.11 -10.33
C MET A 115 13.75 -7.24 -10.54
N ASN A 116 14.02 -8.09 -11.53
CA ASN A 116 13.26 -9.32 -11.77
C ASN A 116 13.45 -10.29 -10.59
N SER A 117 12.39 -11.01 -10.22
CA SER A 117 12.38 -11.96 -9.10
C SER A 117 13.24 -13.21 -9.33
N MET A 118 13.70 -13.45 -10.57
CA MET A 118 14.43 -14.67 -10.93
C MET A 118 15.95 -14.62 -10.74
N ASP A 119 16.62 -13.46 -10.83
CA ASP A 119 18.07 -13.37 -10.63
C ASP A 119 18.50 -11.96 -10.19
N THR A 120 19.58 -11.88 -9.40
CA THR A 120 20.17 -10.59 -9.04
C THR A 120 20.87 -9.98 -10.27
N PRO A 121 21.09 -8.66 -10.34
CA PRO A 121 21.74 -8.02 -11.50
C PRO A 121 23.17 -8.47 -11.69
N LEU A 122 23.78 -9.09 -10.66
CA LEU A 122 25.13 -9.61 -10.69
C LEU A 122 25.19 -11.04 -11.28
N GLY A 123 24.04 -11.62 -11.64
CA GLY A 123 23.91 -12.99 -12.13
C GLY A 123 24.28 -14.01 -11.05
N THR A 124 23.90 -13.76 -9.79
CA THR A 124 24.33 -14.60 -8.67
C THR A 124 23.84 -16.04 -8.82
N LEU A 125 22.60 -16.24 -9.28
CA LEU A 125 22.02 -17.56 -9.42
C LEU A 125 22.77 -18.39 -10.47
N ASN A 126 23.03 -17.81 -11.64
CA ASN A 126 23.82 -18.46 -12.70
C ASN A 126 25.22 -18.84 -12.23
N LYS A 127 25.87 -18.00 -11.42
CA LYS A 127 27.20 -18.29 -10.86
C LYS A 127 27.16 -19.43 -9.85
N GLN A 128 26.10 -19.51 -9.03
CA GLN A 128 25.92 -20.58 -8.05
C GLN A 128 25.68 -21.93 -8.74
N LEU A 129 24.81 -21.96 -9.76
CA LEU A 129 24.55 -23.16 -10.56
C LEU A 129 25.83 -23.68 -11.23
N LYS A 130 26.60 -22.81 -11.89
CA LYS A 130 27.90 -23.18 -12.49
C LYS A 130 28.87 -23.77 -11.45
N LYS A 131 28.88 -23.24 -10.23
CA LYS A 131 29.75 -23.76 -9.16
C LYS A 131 29.26 -25.12 -8.62
N GLN A 132 27.94 -25.34 -8.56
CA GLN A 132 27.37 -26.65 -8.24
C GLN A 132 27.70 -27.70 -9.29
N GLU A 133 27.63 -27.34 -10.58
CA GLU A 133 28.04 -28.19 -11.71
C GLU A 133 29.53 -28.55 -11.62
N GLN A 134 30.40 -27.57 -11.38
CA GLN A 134 31.85 -27.78 -11.22
C GLN A 134 32.19 -28.70 -10.04
N LEU A 135 31.49 -28.54 -8.91
CA LEU A 135 31.70 -29.36 -7.71
C LEU A 135 30.94 -30.70 -7.74
N GLN A 136 30.08 -30.90 -8.74
CA GLN A 136 29.14 -32.03 -8.82
C GLN A 136 28.37 -32.22 -7.51
N ALA A 137 27.95 -31.11 -6.88
CA ALA A 137 27.26 -31.10 -5.60
C ALA A 137 25.89 -30.42 -5.74
N PRO A 138 24.81 -31.02 -5.22
CA PRO A 138 23.47 -30.45 -5.33
C PRO A 138 23.26 -29.20 -4.46
N TYR A 139 24.20 -28.89 -3.57
CA TYR A 139 24.16 -27.74 -2.67
C TYR A 139 25.47 -26.96 -2.70
N LEU A 140 25.37 -25.68 -2.32
CA LEU A 140 26.53 -24.79 -2.20
C LEU A 140 26.56 -24.21 -0.78
N VAL A 141 27.68 -24.38 -0.08
CA VAL A 141 27.89 -23.75 1.23
C VAL A 141 28.42 -22.33 1.00
N LEU A 142 27.64 -21.32 1.42
CA LEU A 142 28.03 -19.92 1.38
C LEU A 142 28.56 -19.52 2.76
N SER A 143 29.88 -19.61 2.98
CA SER A 143 30.48 -19.11 4.22
C SER A 143 30.52 -17.57 4.19
N GLY A 144 29.86 -16.95 5.16
CA GLY A 144 30.01 -15.52 5.42
C GLY A 144 31.38 -15.17 5.96
N ARG A 145 31.66 -13.88 6.09
CA ARG A 145 32.93 -13.32 6.57
C ARG A 145 33.13 -13.69 8.05
N GLY A 146 33.73 -14.85 8.31
CA GLY A 146 33.97 -15.40 9.65
C GLY A 146 33.99 -16.92 9.60
N ASP A 147 35.18 -17.48 9.82
CA ASP A 147 35.56 -18.88 9.82
C ASP A 147 35.60 -19.65 8.50
N GLY A 148 36.80 -20.20 8.25
CA GLY A 148 37.17 -20.96 7.08
C GLY A 148 36.38 -22.26 6.98
N GLY A 149 35.41 -22.28 6.08
CA GLY A 149 34.89 -23.53 5.54
C GLY A 149 35.95 -24.17 4.65
N GLN A 150 36.79 -25.03 5.22
CA GLN A 150 37.58 -25.95 4.41
C GLN A 150 36.62 -26.81 3.58
N PRO A 151 36.92 -27.07 2.30
CA PRO A 151 36.17 -28.05 1.53
C PRO A 151 36.33 -29.41 2.21
N LEU A 152 35.22 -30.12 2.48
CA LEU A 152 35.29 -31.53 2.85
C LEU A 152 36.07 -32.26 1.75
N GLN A 153 37.27 -32.70 2.07
CA GLN A 153 38.00 -33.66 1.28
C GLN A 153 37.19 -34.96 1.34
N LYS A 154 36.69 -35.41 0.18
CA LYS A 154 36.11 -36.75 0.06
C LYS A 154 37.28 -37.72 -0.03
N GLU A 155 37.34 -38.67 0.89
CA GLU A 155 38.15 -39.89 0.77
C GLU A 155 37.73 -40.72 -0.44
#